data_AF-V5QRZ4-F1
#
_entry.id   AF-V5QRZ4-F1
#
_cell.length_a   1.000
_cell.length_b   1.000
_cell.length_c   1.000
_cell.angle_alpha   90.00
_cell.angle_beta   90.00
_cell.angle_gamma   90.00
#
_symmetry.space_group_name_H-M   'P 1'
#
loop_
_entity.id
_entity.type
_entity.pdbx_description
1 polymer ?
#
loop_
_entity_poly.entity_id
_entity_poly.type
_entity_poly.pdbx_seq_one_letter_code
_entity_poly.pdbx_strand_id
1 'polypeptide(L)'
;LGFASPSFDASVLEYLLATVNGGTLAYRPSTAVGGTELQEFMQRHEVATTFLTPSVLLTLDPTALPSLQAVSVGGEAVPQSVMDAWAPHTRIHNGYGPTETTIMIAVGEAATPGEPVRLGGPLPGVEFLVLDAHLRPVPVGVAGELYVLGPALSRGYLDKPGLTAARFVASPYAGAGRRMYRTGDV
;
A
#
# COMPACT_ATOMS: atom_id res chain seq x y z
N LEU A 1 -12.12 3.57 -7.85
CA LEU A 1 -12.73 2.24 -8.05
C LEU A 1 -13.01 1.61 -6.70
N GLY A 2 -14.19 1.04 -6.47
CA GLY A 2 -14.47 0.17 -5.32
C GLY A 2 -14.23 -1.28 -5.70
N PHE A 3 -13.04 -1.80 -5.40
CA PHE A 3 -12.56 -3.12 -5.83
C PHE A 3 -12.37 -4.07 -4.65
N ALA A 4 -11.73 -3.59 -3.59
CA ALA A 4 -11.34 -4.39 -2.45
C ALA A 4 -12.54 -4.97 -1.72
N SER A 5 -12.37 -6.20 -1.21
CA SER A 5 -13.34 -6.79 -0.28
C SER A 5 -13.51 -5.89 0.94
N PRO A 6 -14.74 -5.69 1.47
CA PRO A 6 -14.95 -4.95 2.73
C PRO A 6 -14.23 -5.54 3.94
N SER A 7 -13.74 -6.78 3.85
CA SER A 7 -12.93 -7.43 4.88
C SER A 7 -11.43 -7.13 4.76
N PHE A 8 -11.00 -6.46 3.70
CA PHE A 8 -9.63 -6.04 3.47
C PHE A 8 -9.52 -4.53 3.69
N ASP A 9 -8.47 -4.09 4.38
CA ASP A 9 -8.31 -2.69 4.80
C ASP A 9 -8.25 -1.69 3.63
N ALA A 10 -7.80 -2.10 2.44
CA ALA A 10 -7.82 -1.29 1.24
C ALA A 10 -9.23 -0.81 0.84
N SER A 11 -10.32 -1.48 1.24
CA SER A 11 -11.67 -0.95 0.99
C SER A 11 -11.92 0.36 1.72
N VAL A 12 -11.30 0.55 2.89
CA VAL A 12 -11.35 1.81 3.64
C VAL A 12 -10.55 2.89 2.92
N LEU A 13 -9.42 2.55 2.31
CA LEU A 13 -8.65 3.48 1.47
C LEU A 13 -9.49 3.96 0.28
N GLU A 14 -10.12 3.05 -0.46
CA GLU A 14 -10.97 3.39 -1.61
C GLU A 14 -12.11 4.34 -1.21
N TYR A 15 -12.77 4.05 -0.08
CA TYR A 15 -13.80 4.91 0.49
C TYR A 15 -13.28 6.30 0.90
N LEU A 16 -12.15 6.38 1.61
CA LEU A 16 -11.57 7.64 2.07
C LEU A 16 -11.08 8.48 0.89
N LEU A 17 -10.42 7.87 -0.10
CA LEU A 17 -9.95 8.57 -1.30
C LEU A 17 -11.12 9.21 -2.06
N ALA A 18 -12.24 8.51 -2.21
CA ALA A 18 -13.42 9.07 -2.86
C ALA A 18 -14.04 10.20 -2.02
N THR A 19 -14.32 9.94 -0.74
CA THR A 19 -15.07 10.88 0.11
C THR A 19 -14.32 12.16 0.45
N VAL A 20 -13.02 12.08 0.77
CA VAL A 20 -12.21 13.26 1.13
C VAL A 20 -11.98 14.18 -0.07
N ASN A 21 -11.98 13.65 -1.28
CA ASN A 21 -11.76 14.43 -2.51
C ASN A 21 -13.07 14.79 -3.24
N GLY A 22 -14.24 14.51 -2.67
CA GLY A 22 -15.54 14.74 -3.33
C GLY A 22 -15.75 13.91 -4.62
N GLY A 23 -15.04 12.78 -4.72
CA GLY A 23 -15.11 11.85 -5.84
C GLY A 23 -16.26 10.86 -5.73
N THR A 24 -16.39 10.01 -6.75
CA THR A 24 -17.38 8.92 -6.79
C THR A 24 -16.70 7.57 -6.59
N LEU A 25 -17.25 6.75 -5.69
CA LEU A 25 -16.84 5.36 -5.53
C LEU A 25 -17.78 4.43 -6.31
N ALA A 26 -17.35 3.98 -7.48
CA ALA A 26 -18.07 2.99 -8.28
C ALA A 26 -17.66 1.58 -7.87
N TYR A 27 -18.58 0.80 -7.31
CA TYR A 27 -18.35 -0.59 -6.94
C TYR A 27 -18.49 -1.52 -8.13
N ARG A 28 -17.47 -2.34 -8.38
CA ARG A 28 -17.50 -3.37 -9.41
C ARG A 28 -18.51 -4.49 -9.07
N PRO A 29 -19.04 -5.21 -10.07
CA PRO A 29 -19.78 -6.45 -9.79
C PRO A 29 -18.85 -7.50 -9.18
N SER A 30 -19.41 -8.46 -8.44
CA SER A 30 -18.64 -9.50 -7.73
C SER A 30 -17.81 -10.41 -8.65
N THR A 31 -18.17 -10.48 -9.93
CA THR A 31 -17.51 -11.25 -11.00
C THR A 31 -16.28 -10.56 -11.57
N ALA A 32 -16.24 -9.22 -11.58
CA ALA A 32 -15.15 -8.42 -12.15
C ALA A 32 -13.89 -8.37 -11.26
N VAL A 33 -13.26 -9.52 -10.99
CA VAL A 33 -12.05 -9.64 -10.16
C VAL A 33 -10.74 -9.43 -10.92
N GLY A 34 -10.81 -9.20 -12.23
CA GLY A 34 -9.69 -9.03 -13.14
C GLY A 34 -10.15 -9.21 -14.60
N GLY A 35 -9.21 -9.13 -15.54
CA GLY A 35 -9.45 -9.41 -16.95
C GLY A 35 -10.42 -8.43 -17.62
N THR A 36 -11.02 -8.90 -18.72
CA THR A 36 -11.91 -8.09 -19.57
C THR A 36 -13.07 -7.47 -18.80
N GLU A 37 -13.69 -8.20 -17.88
CA GLU A 37 -14.88 -7.69 -17.17
C GLU A 37 -14.53 -6.49 -16.26
N LEU A 38 -13.41 -6.57 -15.54
CA LEU A 38 -12.93 -5.44 -14.74
C LEU A 38 -12.50 -4.28 -15.63
N GLN A 39 -11.83 -4.57 -16.75
CA GLN A 39 -11.40 -3.55 -17.70
C GLN A 39 -12.59 -2.78 -18.28
N GLU A 40 -13.63 -3.47 -18.76
CA GLU A 40 -14.86 -2.86 -19.28
C GLU A 40 -15.58 -2.05 -18.20
N PHE A 41 -15.60 -2.54 -16.95
CA PHE A 41 -16.15 -1.79 -15.83
C PHE A 41 -15.38 -0.47 -15.62
N MET A 42 -14.05 -0.53 -15.57
CA MET A 42 -13.20 0.65 -15.39
C MET A 42 -13.37 1.67 -16.53
N GLN A 43 -13.50 1.19 -17.77
CA GLN A 43 -13.77 2.03 -18.95
C GLN A 43 -15.13 2.72 -18.85
N ARG A 44 -16.20 1.95 -18.60
CA ARG A 44 -17.58 2.45 -18.53
C ARG A 44 -17.76 3.50 -17.44
N HIS A 45 -17.06 3.36 -16.34
CA HIS A 45 -17.13 4.27 -15.20
C HIS A 45 -16.01 5.31 -15.19
N GLU A 46 -15.22 5.40 -16.27
CA GLU A 46 -14.11 6.36 -16.42
C GLU A 46 -13.22 6.44 -15.18
N VAL A 47 -12.81 5.28 -14.65
CA VAL A 47 -12.06 5.20 -13.39
C VAL A 47 -10.76 6.01 -13.49
N ALA A 48 -10.70 7.10 -12.72
CA ALA A 48 -9.54 8.01 -12.71
C ALA A 48 -8.42 7.56 -11.77
N THR A 49 -8.76 6.92 -10.64
CA THR A 49 -7.80 6.41 -9.66
C THR A 49 -8.23 5.07 -9.09
N THR A 50 -7.24 4.23 -8.77
CA THR A 50 -7.45 2.93 -8.13
C THR A 50 -6.23 2.47 -7.32
N PHE A 51 -6.46 1.53 -6.41
CA PHE A 51 -5.44 0.73 -5.76
C PHE A 51 -5.70 -0.74 -6.10
N LEU A 52 -4.71 -1.42 -6.68
CA LEU A 52 -4.84 -2.83 -7.12
C LEU A 52 -3.55 -3.60 -6.78
N THR A 53 -3.66 -4.92 -6.63
CA THR A 53 -2.45 -5.75 -6.51
C THR A 53 -1.78 -5.94 -7.88
N PRO A 54 -0.46 -6.23 -7.93
CA PRO A 54 0.22 -6.58 -9.16
C PRO A 54 -0.48 -7.70 -9.94
N SER A 55 -0.95 -8.73 -9.23
CA SER A 55 -1.68 -9.85 -9.82
C SER A 55 -2.94 -9.41 -10.59
N VAL A 56 -3.67 -8.40 -10.10
CA VAL A 56 -4.84 -7.88 -10.81
C VAL A 56 -4.42 -7.00 -11.99
N LEU A 57 -3.43 -6.12 -11.81
CA LEU A 57 -2.94 -5.25 -12.89
C LEU A 57 -2.41 -6.04 -14.09
N LEU A 58 -1.77 -7.19 -13.85
CA LEU A 58 -1.29 -8.07 -14.93
C LEU A 58 -2.41 -8.63 -15.82
N THR A 59 -3.67 -8.54 -15.40
CA THR A 59 -4.83 -8.99 -16.20
C THR A 59 -5.45 -7.88 -17.04
N LEU A 60 -4.98 -6.64 -16.92
CA LEU A 60 -5.55 -5.46 -17.58
C LEU A 60 -4.58 -4.89 -18.61
N ASP A 61 -5.12 -4.30 -19.66
CA ASP A 61 -4.34 -3.54 -20.65
C ASP A 61 -4.38 -2.03 -20.33
N PRO A 62 -3.25 -1.40 -19.92
CA PRO A 62 -3.22 0.02 -19.59
C PRO A 62 -3.53 0.93 -20.78
N THR A 63 -3.30 0.49 -22.03
CA THR A 63 -3.59 1.30 -23.23
C THR A 63 -5.09 1.51 -23.45
N ALA A 64 -5.90 0.60 -22.91
CA ALA A 64 -7.35 0.63 -23.00
C ALA A 64 -8.00 1.25 -21.74
N LEU A 65 -7.24 1.96 -20.91
CA LEU A 65 -7.73 2.70 -19.74
C LEU A 65 -7.35 4.20 -19.80
N PRO A 66 -7.76 4.95 -20.85
CA PRO A 66 -7.30 6.32 -21.07
C PRO A 66 -7.74 7.31 -19.97
N SER A 67 -8.81 7.00 -19.23
CA SER A 67 -9.28 7.84 -18.11
C SER A 67 -8.47 7.66 -16.83
N LEU A 68 -7.65 6.60 -16.72
CA LEU A 68 -6.90 6.28 -15.51
C LEU A 68 -5.68 7.21 -15.36
N GLN A 69 -5.75 8.11 -14.40
CA GLN A 69 -4.72 9.13 -14.17
C GLN A 69 -3.63 8.69 -13.20
N ALA A 70 -3.98 7.85 -12.22
CA ALA A 70 -3.02 7.28 -11.29
C ALA A 70 -3.47 5.91 -10.77
N VAL A 71 -2.51 5.03 -10.53
CA VAL A 71 -2.72 3.75 -9.86
C VAL A 71 -1.67 3.54 -8.78
N SER A 72 -2.13 3.24 -7.58
CA SER A 72 -1.25 2.71 -6.54
C SER A 72 -1.28 1.19 -6.61
N VAL A 73 -0.11 0.55 -6.59
CA VAL A 73 0.03 -0.91 -6.63
C VAL A 73 0.65 -1.40 -5.33
N GLY A 74 0.10 -2.42 -4.70
CA GLY A 74 0.62 -2.93 -3.43
C GLY A 74 -0.11 -4.17 -2.92
N GLY A 75 0.23 -4.58 -1.69
CA GLY A 75 -0.29 -5.81 -1.07
C GLY A 75 0.45 -7.09 -1.48
N GLU A 76 1.32 -7.01 -2.49
CA GLU A 76 2.24 -8.05 -2.94
C GLU A 76 3.57 -7.38 -3.32
N ALA A 77 4.64 -8.17 -3.48
CA ALA A 77 5.87 -7.65 -4.08
C ALA A 77 5.60 -7.20 -5.51
N VAL A 78 5.90 -5.94 -5.83
CA VAL A 78 5.59 -5.35 -7.14
C VAL A 78 6.73 -5.63 -8.13
N PRO A 79 6.50 -6.43 -9.19
CA PRO A 79 7.53 -6.72 -10.18
C PRO A 79 7.86 -5.48 -11.00
N GLN A 80 9.14 -5.32 -11.38
CA GLN A 80 9.59 -4.26 -12.27
C GLN A 80 8.79 -4.23 -13.59
N SER A 81 8.45 -5.40 -14.13
CA SER A 81 7.69 -5.51 -15.38
C SER A 81 6.29 -4.88 -15.30
N VAL A 82 5.66 -4.87 -14.12
CA VAL A 82 4.36 -4.19 -13.93
C VAL A 82 4.57 -2.67 -13.98
N MET A 83 5.60 -2.17 -13.30
CA MET A 83 5.92 -0.74 -13.32
C MET A 83 6.26 -0.25 -14.72
N ASP A 84 7.11 -0.97 -15.43
CA ASP A 84 7.55 -0.62 -16.79
C ASP A 84 6.38 -0.65 -17.79
N ALA A 85 5.45 -1.59 -17.64
CA ALA A 85 4.29 -1.70 -18.54
C ALA A 85 3.25 -0.58 -18.30
N TRP A 86 3.11 -0.07 -17.07
CA TRP A 86 2.05 0.89 -16.72
C TRP A 86 2.52 2.34 -16.71
N ALA A 87 3.80 2.60 -16.38
CA ALA A 87 4.36 3.95 -16.29
C ALA A 87 4.23 4.81 -17.56
N PRO A 88 4.29 4.26 -18.79
CA PRO A 88 4.05 5.06 -20.01
C PRO A 88 2.62 5.56 -20.17
N HIS A 89 1.65 4.97 -19.46
CA HIS A 89 0.22 5.22 -19.68
C HIS A 89 -0.44 5.97 -18.51
N THR A 90 0.08 5.83 -17.29
CA THR A 90 -0.50 6.44 -16.10
C THR A 90 0.55 6.63 -15.01
N ARG A 91 0.26 7.46 -14.00
CA ARG A 91 1.14 7.56 -12.82
C ARG A 91 0.96 6.31 -11.95
N ILE A 92 1.87 5.35 -12.08
CA ILE A 92 1.89 4.16 -11.23
C ILE A 92 2.84 4.36 -10.04
N HIS A 93 2.37 4.03 -8.84
CA HIS A 93 3.08 4.20 -7.58
C HIS A 93 3.14 2.88 -6.81
N ASN A 94 4.30 2.54 -6.24
CA ASN A 94 4.40 1.42 -5.30
C ASN A 94 3.86 1.85 -3.93
N GLY A 95 2.87 1.16 -3.39
CA GLY A 95 2.27 1.43 -2.09
C GLY A 95 2.53 0.29 -1.12
N TYR A 96 2.86 0.64 0.12
CA TYR A 96 3.10 -0.34 1.18
C TYR A 96 2.48 0.08 2.50
N GLY A 97 1.92 -0.91 3.18
CA GLY A 97 1.53 -0.82 4.57
C GLY A 97 0.83 -2.09 5.03
N PRO A 98 1.23 -2.67 6.18
CA PRO A 98 0.44 -3.71 6.81
C PRO A 98 -0.81 -3.13 7.48
N THR A 99 -1.82 -3.96 7.68
CA THR A 99 -3.10 -3.59 8.31
C THR A 99 -2.92 -2.95 9.69
N GLU A 100 -1.91 -3.37 10.42
CA GLU A 100 -1.51 -2.86 11.73
C GLU A 100 -1.04 -1.40 11.70
N THR A 101 -0.83 -0.83 10.52
CA THR A 101 -0.35 0.53 10.29
C THR A 101 -1.34 1.40 9.51
N THR A 102 -2.63 1.06 9.52
CA THR A 102 -3.69 1.84 8.85
C THR A 102 -3.49 1.92 7.34
N ILE A 103 -3.53 0.75 6.70
CA ILE A 103 -3.62 0.52 5.26
C ILE A 103 -2.35 0.84 4.47
N MET A 104 -1.85 2.07 4.53
CA MET A 104 -0.73 2.52 3.70
C MET A 104 0.11 3.54 4.46
N ILE A 105 1.41 3.27 4.54
CA ILE A 105 2.40 4.05 5.27
C ILE A 105 3.56 4.53 4.40
N ALA A 106 3.69 4.00 3.18
CA ALA A 106 4.61 4.49 2.18
C ALA A 106 3.95 4.46 0.80
N VAL A 107 4.24 5.49 0.01
CA VAL A 107 3.91 5.58 -1.41
C VAL A 107 5.14 6.08 -2.13
N GLY A 108 5.67 5.27 -3.03
CA GLY A 108 6.79 5.63 -3.88
C GLY A 108 6.45 6.74 -4.86
N GLU A 109 7.50 7.37 -5.39
CA GLU A 109 7.35 8.28 -6.53
C GLU A 109 6.73 7.56 -7.73
N ALA A 110 6.18 8.34 -8.67
CA ALA A 110 5.67 7.77 -9.91
C ALA A 110 6.81 7.05 -10.63
N ALA A 111 6.58 5.80 -11.05
CA ALA A 111 7.63 5.01 -11.66
C ALA A 111 8.07 5.59 -13.01
N THR A 112 9.36 5.49 -13.29
CA THR A 112 9.94 5.73 -14.60
C THR A 112 10.32 4.38 -15.22
N PRO A 113 9.97 4.08 -16.49
CA PRO A 113 10.34 2.82 -17.11
C PRO A 113 11.84 2.53 -17.03
N GLY A 114 12.20 1.33 -16.57
CA GLY A 114 13.58 0.88 -16.41
C GLY A 114 14.26 1.31 -15.10
N GLU A 115 13.62 2.14 -14.27
CA GLU A 115 14.15 2.48 -12.95
C GLU A 115 13.70 1.47 -11.89
N PRO A 116 14.57 1.08 -10.92
CA PRO A 116 14.22 0.11 -9.89
C PRO A 116 12.97 0.48 -9.11
N VAL A 117 12.10 -0.50 -8.84
CA VAL A 117 10.97 -0.35 -7.93
C VAL A 117 11.46 0.04 -6.53
N ARG A 118 11.06 1.20 -6.05
CA ARG A 118 11.37 1.71 -4.70
C ARG A 118 10.11 1.73 -3.85
N LEU A 119 10.25 1.47 -2.56
CA LEU A 119 9.17 1.65 -1.58
C LEU A 119 8.86 3.13 -1.35
N GLY A 120 9.88 3.99 -1.49
CA GLY A 120 9.81 5.39 -1.09
C GLY A 120 10.04 5.60 0.40
N GLY A 121 9.74 6.81 0.86
CA GLY A 121 9.79 7.20 2.26
C GLY A 121 8.44 7.03 2.98
N PRO A 122 8.43 7.18 4.30
CA PRO A 122 7.19 7.14 5.07
C PRO A 122 6.28 8.34 4.76
N LEU A 123 4.97 8.13 4.84
CA LEU A 123 3.97 9.20 4.77
C LEU A 123 4.12 10.19 5.94
N PRO A 124 3.61 11.43 5.81
CA PRO A 124 3.70 12.43 6.87
C PRO A 124 3.24 11.93 8.24
N GLY A 125 4.11 12.07 9.24
CA GLY A 125 3.85 11.63 10.62
C GLY A 125 4.20 10.16 10.89
N VAL A 126 4.52 9.37 9.87
CA VAL A 126 5.03 8.00 10.00
C VAL A 126 6.55 8.01 10.01
N GLU A 127 7.15 7.10 10.77
CA GLU A 127 8.60 6.92 10.84
C GLU A 127 8.95 5.45 10.62
N PHE A 128 10.05 5.20 9.90
CA PHE A 128 10.60 3.87 9.65
C PHE A 128 11.93 3.70 10.37
N LEU A 129 12.13 2.53 10.95
CA LEU A 129 13.42 2.06 11.46
C LEU A 129 13.73 0.70 10.85
N VAL A 130 14.95 0.51 10.37
CA VAL A 130 15.44 -0.80 9.92
C VAL A 130 16.43 -1.29 10.97
N LEU A 131 16.06 -2.34 11.70
CA LEU A 131 16.77 -2.77 12.91
C LEU A 131 17.34 -4.19 12.77
N ASP A 132 18.45 -4.45 13.46
CA ASP A 132 19.00 -5.80 13.62
C ASP A 132 18.27 -6.60 14.72
N ALA A 133 18.70 -7.85 14.93
CA ALA A 133 18.13 -8.75 15.96
C ALA A 133 18.28 -8.24 17.40
N HIS A 134 19.12 -7.22 17.64
CA HIS A 134 19.32 -6.58 18.94
C HIS A 134 18.65 -5.21 19.03
N LEU A 135 17.73 -4.91 18.09
CA LEU A 135 17.01 -3.64 17.97
C LEU A 135 17.91 -2.43 17.71
N ARG A 136 19.06 -2.60 17.07
CA ARG A 136 19.97 -1.49 16.70
C ARG A 136 19.77 -1.10 15.24
N PRO A 137 19.84 0.19 14.86
CA PRO A 137 19.68 0.59 13.47
C PRO A 137 20.82 0.04 12.64
N VAL A 138 20.49 -0.56 11.50
CA VAL A 138 21.50 -1.08 10.57
C VAL A 138 22.06 0.05 9.71
N PRO A 139 23.34 -0.03 9.26
CA PRO A 139 23.87 0.91 8.28
C PRO A 139 23.08 0.89 6.96
N VAL A 140 23.13 1.99 6.21
CA VAL A 140 22.51 2.07 4.87
C VAL A 140 23.04 0.95 3.96
N GLY A 141 22.12 0.23 3.33
CA GLY A 141 22.43 -0.90 2.42
C GLY A 141 22.59 -2.25 3.12
N VAL A 142 22.50 -2.31 4.45
CA VAL A 142 22.48 -3.56 5.21
C VAL A 142 21.03 -3.99 5.48
N ALA A 143 20.71 -5.25 5.25
CA ALA A 143 19.39 -5.80 5.53
C ALA A 143 19.09 -5.83 7.03
N GLY A 144 17.87 -5.49 7.40
CA GLY A 144 17.35 -5.54 8.76
C GLY A 144 15.83 -5.52 8.74
N GLU A 145 15.20 -5.80 9.87
CA GLU A 145 13.73 -5.86 9.94
C GLU A 145 13.13 -4.46 10.01
N LEU A 146 12.05 -4.22 9.27
CA LEU A 146 11.34 -2.94 9.25
C LEU A 146 10.42 -2.79 10.47
N TYR A 147 10.55 -1.65 11.14
CA TYR A 147 9.70 -1.20 12.23
C TYR A 147 9.04 0.12 11.88
N VAL A 148 7.77 0.25 12.26
CA VAL A 148 6.94 1.42 11.96
C VAL A 148 6.56 2.13 13.26
N LEU A 149 6.66 3.45 13.26
CA LEU A 149 6.24 4.31 14.37
C LEU A 149 5.32 5.41 13.84
N GLY A 150 4.62 6.05 14.78
CA GLY A 150 3.76 7.20 14.47
C GLY A 150 2.28 6.92 14.72
N PRO A 151 1.40 7.84 14.30
CA PRO A 151 -0.03 7.78 14.56
C PRO A 151 -0.75 6.73 13.72
N ALA A 152 -0.07 6.16 12.71
CA ALA A 152 -0.63 5.13 11.83
C ALA A 152 -0.79 3.76 12.53
N LEU A 153 -0.14 3.55 13.69
CA LEU A 153 -0.24 2.29 14.43
C LEU A 153 -1.66 2.02 14.94
N SER A 154 -2.14 0.80 14.73
CA SER A 154 -3.39 0.33 15.30
C SER A 154 -3.30 0.22 16.84
N ARG A 155 -4.45 0.04 17.49
CA ARG A 155 -4.50 -0.18 18.94
C ARG A 155 -3.82 -1.50 19.34
N GLY A 156 -3.86 -2.49 18.46
CA GLY A 156 -3.43 -3.87 18.71
C GLY A 156 -4.42 -4.87 18.13
N TYR A 157 -4.23 -6.14 18.44
CA TYR A 157 -5.15 -7.20 18.05
C TYR A 157 -6.23 -7.40 19.12
N LEU A 158 -7.50 -7.33 18.69
CA LEU A 158 -8.65 -7.51 19.57
C LEU A 158 -8.57 -8.87 20.29
N ASP A 159 -8.79 -8.85 21.60
CA ASP A 159 -8.76 -10.01 22.51
C ASP A 159 -7.47 -10.85 22.46
N LYS A 160 -6.37 -10.27 21.96
CA LYS A 160 -5.06 -10.92 21.84
C LYS A 160 -3.95 -10.05 22.43
N PRO A 161 -3.95 -9.80 23.76
CA PRO A 161 -2.96 -8.94 24.40
C PRO A 161 -1.52 -9.47 24.28
N GLY A 162 -1.32 -10.79 24.37
CA GLY A 162 0.00 -11.40 24.21
C GLY A 162 0.59 -11.19 22.81
N LEU A 163 -0.21 -11.40 21.76
CA LEU A 163 0.20 -11.13 20.38
C LEU A 163 0.44 -9.64 20.14
N THR A 164 -0.41 -8.79 20.73
CA THR A 164 -0.25 -7.33 20.68
C THR A 164 1.08 -6.91 21.28
N ALA A 165 1.41 -7.38 22.48
CA ALA A 165 2.68 -7.05 23.14
C ALA A 165 3.90 -7.58 22.37
N ALA A 166 3.77 -8.70 21.64
CA ALA A 166 4.85 -9.27 20.84
C ALA A 166 5.14 -8.49 19.54
N ARG A 167 4.14 -7.79 18.98
CA ARG A 167 4.27 -7.05 17.72
C ARG A 167 4.34 -5.53 17.88
N PHE A 168 3.63 -4.97 18.87
CA PHE A 168 3.63 -3.54 19.19
C PHE A 168 4.51 -3.30 20.42
N VAL A 169 5.82 -3.32 20.20
CA VAL A 169 6.84 -3.27 21.25
C VAL A 169 7.17 -1.83 21.66
N ALA A 170 7.78 -1.65 22.83
CA ALA A 170 8.28 -0.35 23.25
C ALA A 170 9.39 0.12 22.29
N SER A 171 9.34 1.39 21.87
CA SER A 171 10.39 1.96 21.04
C SER A 171 11.46 2.64 21.91
N PRO A 172 12.74 2.23 21.83
CA PRO A 172 13.84 2.95 22.46
C PRO A 172 14.24 4.22 21.69
N TYR A 173 13.69 4.44 20.49
CA TYR A 173 14.00 5.55 19.59
C TYR A 173 12.96 6.66 19.60
N ALA A 174 11.80 6.43 20.22
CA ALA A 174 10.74 7.41 20.35
C ALA A 174 10.66 7.96 21.79
N GLY A 175 9.93 9.06 21.96
CA GLY A 175 9.67 9.62 23.30
C GLY A 175 9.03 8.61 24.26
N ALA A 176 9.07 8.93 25.56
CA ALA A 176 8.59 8.04 26.61
C ALA A 176 7.17 7.50 26.34
N GLY A 177 6.99 6.18 26.47
CA GLY A 177 5.71 5.49 26.33
C GLY A 177 5.25 5.23 24.88
N ARG A 178 6.08 5.54 23.87
CA ARG A 178 5.74 5.29 22.46
C ARG A 178 6.07 3.86 22.04
N ARG A 179 5.22 3.31 21.16
CA ARG A 179 5.36 1.95 20.60
C ARG A 179 5.90 2.01 19.17
N MET A 180 6.48 0.89 18.73
CA MET A 180 6.78 0.59 17.34
C MET A 180 6.14 -0.75 16.95
N TYR A 181 5.68 -0.87 15.71
CA TYR A 181 5.16 -2.12 15.16
C TYR A 181 6.27 -2.86 14.40
N ARG A 182 6.49 -4.12 14.77
CA ARG A 182 7.43 -5.05 14.16
C ARG A 182 6.77 -5.75 12.96
N THR A 183 7.10 -5.32 11.74
CA THR A 183 6.42 -5.76 10.51
C THR A 183 6.70 -7.23 10.16
N GLY A 184 7.91 -7.72 10.42
CA GLY A 184 8.38 -9.00 9.89
C GLY A 184 9.03 -8.91 8.50
N ASP A 185 9.00 -7.73 7.87
CA ASP A 185 9.56 -7.49 6.54
C ASP A 185 11.05 -7.09 6.63
N VAL A 186 11.84 -7.44 5.60
CA VAL A 186 13.28 -7.18 5.47
C VAL A 186 13.58 -6.54 4.13
#